data_AF-Q7X1K2-F1
#
_entry.id   AF-Q7X1K2-F1
#
_cell.length_a   1.000
_cell.length_b   1.000
_cell.length_c   1.000
_cell.angle_alpha   90.00
_cell.angle_beta   90.00
_cell.angle_gamma   90.00
#
_symmetry.space_group_name_H-M   'P 1'
#
loop_
_entity.id
_entity.type
_entity.pdbx_description
1 polymer ?
#
loop_
_entity_poly.entity_id
_entity_poly.type
_entity_poly.pdbx_seq_one_letter_code
_entity_poly.pdbx_strand_id
1 'polypeptide(L)'
;PQTLRTRHYSPYPRRDKHRHSSWVRVASLESIKQLGTNGAGFYNTNSAHPYENPTPLSNMIEILEMSVFTFSIPFFFGRMVGRPREGWILFAVVFSINIAGFFLIDHAERSSNPILISHKLLQTTNNPSIKNMEGKEVRFGITQSTLYTNASIATFNGGVNSAIDSMNPVSISVLLSYIVLGDVPGGKGVGFLTLLREILLALFLVGMMVGRQPEYLGKKIENREIKFVSLSFLVIPLLALGIT
;
A
#
# COMPACT_ATOMS: atom_id res chain seq x y z
N PRO A 1 -60.12 15.38 -27.92
CA PRO A 1 -59.32 14.42 -27.11
C PRO A 1 -57.82 14.62 -27.37
N GLN A 2 -57.21 15.50 -26.58
CA GLN A 2 -55.78 15.79 -26.57
C GLN A 2 -55.03 14.60 -25.95
N THR A 3 -54.19 13.90 -26.72
CA THR A 3 -53.21 12.97 -26.16
C THR A 3 -51.86 13.66 -26.12
N LEU A 4 -51.52 14.16 -24.94
CA LEU A 4 -50.20 14.68 -24.60
C LEU A 4 -49.16 13.56 -24.79
N ARG A 5 -48.41 13.59 -25.90
CA ARG A 5 -47.17 12.83 -26.04
C ARG A 5 -46.10 13.47 -25.16
N THR A 6 -45.91 12.94 -23.96
CA THR A 6 -44.73 13.21 -23.15
C THR A 6 -43.51 12.71 -23.92
N ARG A 7 -42.68 13.65 -24.43
CA ARG A 7 -41.34 13.33 -24.91
C ARG A 7 -40.52 12.83 -23.71
N HIS A 8 -40.35 11.52 -23.60
CA HIS A 8 -39.32 10.97 -22.72
C HIS A 8 -37.95 11.39 -23.26
N TYR A 9 -37.36 12.41 -22.64
CA TYR A 9 -35.93 12.64 -22.70
C TYR A 9 -35.26 11.47 -21.96
N SER A 10 -34.77 10.49 -22.72
CA SER A 10 -33.83 9.50 -22.18
C SER A 10 -32.46 10.18 -22.04
N PRO A 11 -31.89 10.29 -20.83
CA PRO A 11 -30.58 10.92 -20.62
C PRO A 11 -29.41 10.03 -21.06
N TYR A 12 -29.68 8.82 -21.60
CA TYR A 12 -28.64 7.86 -21.95
C TYR A 12 -28.29 7.89 -23.44
N PRO A 13 -27.00 8.01 -23.80
CA PRO A 13 -26.57 7.88 -25.19
C PRO A 13 -26.89 6.46 -25.71
N ARG A 14 -27.24 6.36 -27.00
CA ARG A 14 -27.62 5.11 -27.66
C ARG A 14 -26.52 4.05 -27.49
N ARG A 15 -26.95 2.89 -27.01
CA ARG A 15 -26.15 1.69 -26.72
C ARG A 15 -25.49 1.17 -28.01
N ASP A 16 -24.16 1.24 -28.08
CA ASP A 16 -23.40 0.48 -29.07
C ASP A 16 -23.50 -1.01 -28.69
N LYS A 17 -24.01 -1.85 -29.61
CA LYS A 17 -24.36 -3.26 -29.33
C LYS A 17 -23.16 -4.16 -28.98
N HIS A 18 -21.92 -3.66 -29.09
CA HIS A 18 -20.70 -4.46 -28.98
C HIS A 18 -19.83 -4.15 -27.75
N ARG A 19 -20.13 -3.12 -26.96
CA ARG A 19 -19.40 -2.82 -25.70
C ARG A 19 -20.37 -2.58 -24.56
N HIS A 20 -20.50 -3.57 -23.68
CA HIS A 20 -21.25 -3.44 -22.44
C HIS A 20 -20.39 -2.74 -21.39
N SER A 21 -20.60 -1.43 -21.20
CA SER A 21 -20.05 -0.70 -20.04
C SER A 21 -21.01 -0.86 -18.87
N SER A 22 -20.53 -1.43 -17.75
CA SER A 22 -21.27 -1.47 -16.49
C SER A 22 -21.14 -0.12 -15.78
N TRP A 23 -22.23 0.65 -15.80
CA TRP A 23 -22.32 1.94 -15.13
C TRP A 23 -22.76 1.74 -13.69
N VAL A 24 -21.82 1.89 -12.76
CA VAL A 24 -22.06 1.79 -11.31
C VAL A 24 -21.46 3.02 -10.62
N ARG A 25 -21.95 3.38 -9.44
CA ARG A 25 -21.40 4.46 -8.60
C ARG A 25 -20.08 4.01 -7.97
N VAL A 26 -19.03 3.97 -8.78
CA VAL A 26 -17.70 3.47 -8.42
C VAL A 26 -16.99 4.42 -7.46
N ALA A 27 -17.14 5.73 -7.62
CA ALA A 27 -16.43 6.72 -6.80
C ALA A 27 -16.67 6.58 -5.28
N SER A 28 -17.90 6.24 -4.86
CA SER A 28 -18.17 6.03 -3.42
C SER A 28 -17.48 4.77 -2.88
N LEU A 29 -17.39 3.71 -3.67
CA LEU A 29 -16.69 2.48 -3.29
C LEU A 29 -15.17 2.69 -3.31
N GLU A 30 -14.67 3.48 -4.25
CA GLU A 30 -13.27 3.87 -4.36
C GLU A 30 -12.80 4.61 -3.10
N SER A 31 -13.51 5.65 -2.68
CA SER A 31 -13.11 6.43 -1.50
C SER A 31 -13.03 5.58 -0.22
N ILE A 32 -14.00 4.69 0.02
CA ILE A 32 -13.99 3.85 1.22
C ILE A 32 -13.00 2.68 1.12
N LYS A 33 -12.71 2.16 -0.09
CA LYS A 33 -11.72 1.08 -0.23
C LYS A 33 -10.32 1.60 0.10
N GLN A 34 -10.00 2.84 -0.30
CA GLN A 34 -8.68 3.43 -0.07
C GLN A 34 -8.53 3.92 1.37
N LEU A 35 -9.47 4.75 1.84
CA LEU A 35 -9.46 5.29 3.20
C LEU A 35 -9.59 4.20 4.28
N GLY A 36 -10.25 3.09 3.94
CA GLY A 36 -10.42 1.93 4.81
C GLY A 36 -9.27 0.92 4.77
N THR A 37 -8.23 1.14 3.95
CA THR A 37 -7.16 0.15 3.68
C THR A 37 -7.72 -1.23 3.32
N ASN A 38 -8.72 -1.29 2.44
CA ASN A 38 -9.35 -2.54 1.99
C ASN A 38 -8.86 -2.99 0.61
N GLY A 39 -8.64 -2.03 -0.30
CA GLY A 39 -8.07 -2.26 -1.63
C GLY A 39 -8.84 -3.10 -2.63
N ALA A 40 -10.02 -3.61 -2.28
CA ALA A 40 -10.86 -4.37 -3.21
C ALA A 40 -11.48 -3.45 -4.28
N GLY A 41 -10.99 -3.55 -5.51
CA GLY A 41 -11.51 -2.81 -6.66
C GLY A 41 -12.85 -3.30 -7.14
N PHE A 42 -13.61 -2.42 -7.80
CA PHE A 42 -14.92 -2.79 -8.36
C PHE A 42 -14.76 -3.58 -9.67
N TYR A 43 -13.80 -3.19 -10.49
CA TYR A 43 -13.41 -3.88 -11.72
C TYR A 43 -12.18 -4.77 -11.46
N ASN A 44 -11.98 -5.76 -12.33
CA ASN A 44 -10.89 -6.72 -12.20
C ASN A 44 -9.50 -6.07 -12.18
N THR A 45 -9.32 -4.98 -12.93
CA THR A 45 -8.05 -4.23 -12.97
C THR A 45 -7.92 -3.21 -11.85
N ASN A 46 -8.86 -3.19 -10.89
CA ASN A 46 -8.82 -2.37 -9.68
C ASN A 46 -8.52 -0.88 -9.99
N SER A 47 -7.66 -0.21 -9.22
CA SER A 47 -7.24 1.18 -9.44
C SER A 47 -6.45 1.41 -10.74
N ALA A 48 -6.16 0.39 -11.56
CA ALA A 48 -5.71 0.64 -12.93
C ALA A 48 -6.90 1.00 -13.84
N HIS A 49 -8.13 0.64 -13.48
CA HIS A 49 -9.30 0.88 -14.32
C HIS A 49 -9.58 2.40 -14.47
N PRO A 50 -9.80 2.93 -15.69
CA PRO A 50 -10.06 4.36 -15.91
C PRO A 50 -11.25 4.96 -15.17
N TYR A 51 -12.21 4.14 -14.76
CA TYR A 51 -13.36 4.60 -13.95
C TYR A 51 -13.11 4.58 -12.45
N GLU A 52 -12.14 3.82 -11.97
CA GLU A 52 -11.71 3.83 -10.56
C GLU A 52 -10.71 4.96 -10.35
N ASN A 53 -9.70 5.04 -11.22
CA ASN A 53 -8.63 6.04 -11.14
C ASN A 53 -8.42 6.73 -12.50
N PRO A 54 -9.18 7.81 -12.78
CA PRO A 54 -9.20 8.44 -14.09
C PRO A 54 -7.96 9.29 -14.39
N THR A 55 -7.33 9.88 -13.37
CA THR A 55 -6.32 10.93 -13.56
C THR A 55 -5.10 10.73 -12.65
N PRO A 56 -3.93 11.30 -13.01
CA PRO A 56 -2.77 11.34 -12.11
C PRO A 56 -3.09 11.97 -10.75
N LEU A 57 -4.02 12.92 -10.72
CA LEU A 57 -4.46 13.59 -9.50
C LEU A 57 -5.29 12.66 -8.61
N SER A 58 -6.24 11.92 -9.17
CA SER A 58 -6.99 10.90 -8.40
C SER A 58 -6.05 9.86 -7.81
N ASN A 59 -5.04 9.43 -8.57
CA ASN A 59 -4.04 8.49 -8.06
C ASN A 59 -3.26 9.04 -6.84
N MET A 60 -2.91 10.33 -6.83
CA MET A 60 -2.30 10.96 -5.66
C MET A 60 -3.26 11.03 -4.48
N ILE A 61 -4.54 11.31 -4.73
CA ILE A 61 -5.57 11.32 -3.69
C ILE A 61 -5.75 9.92 -3.08
N GLU A 62 -5.82 8.86 -3.89
CA GLU A 62 -5.90 7.48 -3.40
C GLU A 62 -4.70 7.11 -2.51
N ILE A 63 -3.48 7.51 -2.91
CA ILE A 63 -2.26 7.31 -2.09
C ILE A 63 -2.33 8.06 -0.76
N LEU A 64 -2.87 9.29 -0.77
CA LEU A 64 -3.09 10.04 0.45
C LEU A 64 -4.15 9.37 1.33
N GLU A 65 -5.27 8.92 0.75
CA GLU A 65 -6.36 8.26 1.48
C GLU A 65 -5.88 7.00 2.23
N MET A 66 -5.09 6.14 1.58
CA MET A 66 -4.53 4.95 2.25
C MET A 66 -3.47 5.29 3.31
N SER A 67 -2.77 6.41 3.16
CA SER A 67 -1.64 6.80 4.02
C SER A 67 -2.06 7.62 5.25
N VAL A 68 -3.04 8.50 5.11
CA VAL A 68 -3.39 9.52 6.11
C VAL A 68 -3.72 8.90 7.47
N PHE A 69 -4.56 7.86 7.49
CA PHE A 69 -4.94 7.26 8.77
C PHE A 69 -3.73 6.59 9.41
N THR A 70 -3.02 5.73 8.68
CA THR A 70 -1.92 4.94 9.25
C THR A 70 -0.78 5.80 9.78
N PHE A 71 -0.36 6.83 9.04
CA PHE A 71 0.69 7.74 9.51
C PHE A 71 0.23 8.67 10.64
N SER A 72 -1.07 8.85 10.86
CA SER A 72 -1.60 9.67 11.97
C SER A 72 -1.58 8.98 13.33
N ILE A 73 -1.61 7.64 13.37
CA ILE A 73 -1.73 6.87 14.63
C ILE A 73 -0.54 7.08 15.57
N PRO A 74 0.74 7.06 15.12
CA PRO A 74 1.86 7.33 16.01
C PRO A 74 1.76 8.69 16.71
N PHE A 75 1.33 9.74 16.00
CA PHE A 75 1.11 11.07 16.59
C PHE A 75 -0.03 11.06 17.60
N PHE A 76 -1.12 10.36 17.29
CA PHE A 76 -2.25 10.20 18.20
C PHE A 76 -1.82 9.49 19.49
N PHE A 77 -1.08 8.37 19.38
CA PHE A 77 -0.52 7.64 20.51
C PHE A 77 0.40 8.51 21.38
N GLY A 78 1.34 9.23 20.77
CA GLY A 78 2.25 10.11 21.49
C GLY A 78 1.52 11.19 22.30
N ARG A 79 0.42 11.73 21.78
CA ARG A 79 -0.43 12.68 22.51
C ARG A 79 -1.23 12.01 23.63
N MET A 80 -1.81 10.83 23.39
CA MET A 80 -2.58 10.09 24.41
C MET A 80 -1.74 9.71 25.63
N VAL A 81 -0.48 9.34 25.41
CA VAL A 81 0.46 8.96 26.49
C VAL A 81 1.06 10.19 27.19
N GLY A 82 0.78 11.41 26.70
CA GLY A 82 1.38 12.64 27.23
C GLY A 82 2.86 12.82 26.87
N ARG A 83 3.38 12.04 25.91
CA ARG A 83 4.77 12.08 25.45
C ARG A 83 4.82 12.22 23.92
N PRO A 84 4.60 13.44 23.37
CA PRO A 84 4.50 13.63 21.92
C PRO A 84 5.78 13.25 21.17
N ARG A 85 6.95 13.30 21.84
CA ARG A 85 8.24 12.87 21.27
C ARG A 85 8.25 11.40 20.87
N GLU A 86 7.59 10.52 21.63
CA GLU A 86 7.48 9.10 21.30
C GLU A 86 6.78 8.90 19.96
N GLY A 87 5.65 9.59 19.75
CA GLY A 87 4.91 9.54 18.49
C GLY A 87 5.73 9.98 17.28
N TRP A 88 6.56 11.02 17.44
CA TRP A 88 7.48 11.47 16.40
C TRP A 88 8.58 10.46 16.08
N ILE A 89 9.14 9.80 17.09
CA ILE A 89 10.17 8.77 16.89
C ILE A 89 9.57 7.59 16.12
N LEU A 90 8.40 7.11 16.53
CA LEU A 90 7.71 6.00 15.86
C LEU A 90 7.36 6.34 14.41
N PHE A 91 6.82 7.54 14.18
CA PHE A 91 6.56 8.02 12.82
C PHE A 91 7.84 8.08 11.99
N ALA A 92 8.93 8.65 12.53
CA ALA A 92 10.17 8.81 11.80
C ALA A 92 10.77 7.47 11.35
N VAL A 93 10.75 6.45 12.22
CA VAL A 93 11.21 5.09 11.89
C VAL A 93 10.40 4.52 10.73
N VAL A 94 9.08 4.46 10.88
CA VAL A 94 8.18 3.89 9.88
C VAL A 94 8.26 4.65 8.55
N PHE A 95 8.27 5.98 8.60
CA PHE A 95 8.36 6.83 7.43
C PHE A 95 9.71 6.69 6.70
N SER A 96 10.81 6.53 7.44
CA SER A 96 12.13 6.33 6.85
C SER A 96 12.23 5.02 6.07
N ILE A 97 11.67 3.93 6.60
CA ILE A 97 11.65 2.62 5.92
C ILE A 97 10.75 2.68 4.69
N ASN A 98 9.59 3.37 4.78
CA ASN A 98 8.68 3.54 3.64
C ASN A 98 9.32 4.36 2.50
N ILE A 99 10.01 5.45 2.83
CA ILE A 99 10.74 6.27 1.85
C ILE A 99 11.88 5.46 1.21
N ALA A 100 12.66 4.76 2.01
CA ALA A 100 13.78 3.96 1.51
C ALA A 100 13.30 2.89 0.53
N GLY A 101 12.24 2.16 0.87
CA GLY A 101 11.67 1.16 -0.03
C GLY A 101 11.06 1.76 -1.30
N PHE A 102 10.37 2.91 -1.21
CA PHE A 102 9.88 3.62 -2.39
C PHE A 102 11.02 3.95 -3.37
N PHE A 103 12.12 4.53 -2.87
CA PHE A 103 13.25 4.90 -3.72
C PHE A 103 13.92 3.66 -4.33
N LEU A 104 14.03 2.56 -3.60
CA LEU A 104 14.56 1.30 -4.12
C LEU A 104 13.68 0.74 -5.25
N ILE A 105 12.35 0.74 -5.06
CA ILE A 105 11.39 0.28 -6.07
C ILE A 105 11.43 1.19 -7.31
N ASP A 106 11.35 2.50 -7.12
CA ASP A 106 11.35 3.48 -8.23
C ASP A 106 12.68 3.49 -9.00
N HIS A 107 13.80 3.28 -8.31
CA HIS A 107 15.09 3.06 -8.96
C HIS A 107 15.12 1.75 -9.75
N ALA A 108 14.66 0.66 -9.16
CA ALA A 108 14.60 -0.64 -9.80
C ALA A 108 13.71 -0.62 -11.05
N GLU A 109 12.51 -0.04 -11.02
CA GLU A 109 11.63 0.00 -12.20
C GLU A 109 12.13 0.92 -13.33
N ARG A 110 12.96 1.91 -13.00
CA ARG A 110 13.64 2.74 -14.01
C ARG A 110 14.85 2.04 -14.64
N SER A 111 15.36 0.98 -14.01
CA SER A 111 16.42 0.18 -14.60
C SER A 111 15.89 -0.64 -15.77
N SER A 112 16.74 -0.83 -16.78
CA SER A 112 16.37 -1.53 -18.00
C SER A 112 16.06 -3.00 -17.75
N ASN A 113 14.94 -3.49 -18.28
CA ASN A 113 14.65 -4.92 -18.24
C ASN A 113 15.57 -5.67 -19.24
N PRO A 114 16.45 -6.58 -18.78
CA PRO A 114 17.40 -7.28 -19.65
C PRO A 114 16.72 -8.14 -20.72
N ILE A 115 15.50 -8.63 -20.47
CA ILE A 115 14.71 -9.41 -21.44
C ILE A 115 14.22 -8.51 -22.58
N LEU A 116 13.81 -7.28 -22.28
CA LEU A 116 13.37 -6.34 -23.31
C LEU A 116 14.54 -5.88 -24.20
N ILE A 117 15.75 -5.81 -23.64
CA ILE A 117 16.97 -5.54 -24.40
C ILE A 117 17.32 -6.72 -25.32
N SER A 118 17.27 -7.96 -24.81
CA SER A 118 17.68 -9.16 -25.56
C SER A 118 16.77 -9.46 -26.76
N HIS A 119 15.46 -9.20 -26.64
CA HIS A 119 14.50 -9.42 -27.72
C HIS A 119 14.45 -8.31 -28.78
N LYS A 120 15.29 -7.26 -28.68
CA LYS A 120 15.35 -6.11 -29.61
C LYS A 120 14.00 -5.40 -29.86
N LEU A 121 12.96 -5.70 -29.07
CA LEU A 121 11.63 -5.09 -29.18
C LEU A 121 11.63 -3.58 -28.90
N LEU A 122 12.75 -3.05 -28.38
CA LEU A 122 12.93 -1.63 -28.04
C LEU A 122 14.08 -0.95 -28.82
N GLN A 123 14.63 -1.58 -29.86
CA GLN A 123 15.82 -1.07 -30.59
C GLN A 123 15.54 0.01 -31.65
N THR A 124 14.39 0.70 -31.65
CA THR A 124 14.02 1.62 -32.75
C THR A 124 13.83 3.08 -32.38
N THR A 125 14.22 3.54 -31.19
CA THR A 125 14.37 4.99 -30.98
C THR A 125 15.59 5.30 -30.12
N ASN A 126 16.41 6.24 -30.58
CA ASN A 126 17.54 6.85 -29.86
C ASN A 126 17.06 7.64 -28.63
N ASN A 127 16.39 6.98 -27.68
CA ASN A 127 15.87 7.61 -26.47
C ASN A 127 16.39 6.84 -25.25
N PRO A 128 17.19 7.46 -24.36
CA PRO A 128 17.88 6.79 -23.24
C PRO A 128 16.95 6.35 -22.09
N SER A 129 15.69 6.02 -22.38
CA SER A 129 14.68 5.66 -21.38
C SER A 129 14.07 4.29 -21.70
N ILE A 130 14.91 3.24 -21.70
CA ILE A 130 14.46 1.86 -21.56
C ILE A 130 14.01 1.70 -20.11
N LYS A 131 12.71 1.88 -19.86
CA LYS A 131 12.15 1.79 -18.51
C LYS A 131 11.04 0.73 -18.49
N ASN A 132 10.83 0.06 -17.37
CA ASN A 132 9.83 -1.01 -17.28
C ASN A 132 8.39 -0.44 -17.32
N MET A 133 7.77 -0.46 -18.49
CA MET A 133 6.37 -0.07 -18.68
C MET A 133 5.42 -1.27 -18.72
N GLU A 134 5.93 -2.50 -18.61
CA GLU A 134 5.09 -3.69 -18.53
C GLU A 134 4.19 -3.59 -17.27
N GLY A 135 2.90 -3.85 -17.48
CA GLY A 135 1.87 -3.75 -16.44
C GLY A 135 1.67 -2.35 -15.84
N LYS A 136 2.22 -1.27 -16.45
CA LYS A 136 2.04 0.11 -15.99
C LYS A 136 1.11 0.88 -16.91
N GLU A 137 0.31 1.77 -16.32
CA GLU A 137 -0.56 2.66 -17.07
C GLU A 137 0.18 3.91 -17.55
N VAL A 138 -0.04 4.29 -18.81
CA VAL A 138 0.55 5.51 -19.40
C VAL A 138 0.10 6.77 -18.65
N ARG A 139 -1.10 6.74 -18.06
CA ARG A 139 -1.65 7.83 -17.22
C ARG A 139 -0.74 8.17 -16.05
N PHE A 140 -0.22 7.16 -15.36
CA PHE A 140 0.55 7.32 -14.13
C PHE A 140 2.06 7.33 -14.41
N GLY A 141 2.48 6.60 -15.45
CA GLY A 141 3.89 6.33 -15.69
C GLY A 141 4.51 5.55 -14.53
N ILE A 142 5.83 5.48 -14.51
CA ILE A 142 6.55 4.60 -13.58
C ILE A 142 6.45 5.11 -12.16
N THR A 143 6.78 6.38 -11.93
CA THR A 143 6.94 6.91 -10.57
C THR A 143 5.64 6.97 -9.79
N GLN A 144 4.52 7.29 -10.42
CA GLN A 144 3.23 7.24 -9.73
C GLN A 144 2.73 5.79 -9.54
N SER A 145 3.08 4.87 -10.45
CA SER A 145 2.77 3.45 -10.28
C SER A 145 3.58 2.83 -9.14
N THR A 146 4.89 3.11 -9.08
CA THR A 146 5.76 2.61 -8.00
C THR A 146 5.41 3.22 -6.65
N LEU A 147 5.08 4.52 -6.62
CA LEU A 147 4.62 5.17 -5.40
C LEU A 147 3.31 4.56 -4.90
N TYR A 148 2.36 4.32 -5.80
CA TYR A 148 1.09 3.68 -5.45
C TYR A 148 1.29 2.25 -4.95
N THR A 149 2.06 1.43 -5.66
CA THR A 149 2.33 0.04 -5.22
C THR A 149 3.07 0.02 -3.89
N ASN A 150 4.05 0.90 -3.70
CA ASN A 150 4.74 1.06 -2.42
C ASN A 150 3.75 1.40 -1.31
N ALA A 151 2.94 2.45 -1.49
CA ALA A 151 1.98 2.89 -0.49
C ALA A 151 0.91 1.83 -0.19
N SER A 152 0.39 1.14 -1.22
CA SER A 152 -0.67 0.14 -1.07
C SER A 152 -0.21 -1.08 -0.30
N ILE A 153 0.97 -1.62 -0.62
CA ILE A 153 1.53 -2.77 0.11
C ILE A 153 1.97 -2.36 1.51
N ALA A 154 2.63 -1.20 1.64
CA ALA A 154 3.06 -0.65 2.91
C ALA A 154 1.88 -0.45 3.89
N THR A 155 0.76 0.09 3.39
CA THR A 155 -0.45 0.33 4.20
C THR A 155 -1.38 -0.87 4.31
N PHE A 156 -0.99 -2.04 3.77
CA PHE A 156 -1.82 -3.26 3.71
C PHE A 156 -3.20 -3.01 3.09
N ASN A 157 -3.27 -2.08 2.14
CA ASN A 157 -4.49 -1.76 1.42
C ASN A 157 -4.81 -2.87 0.40
N GLY A 158 -3.84 -3.28 -0.43
CA GLY A 158 -4.03 -4.33 -1.44
C GLY A 158 -4.64 -3.84 -2.75
N GLY A 159 -4.91 -2.55 -2.88
CA GLY A 159 -5.26 -1.92 -4.15
C GLY A 159 -4.09 -1.97 -5.14
N VAL A 160 -4.39 -2.13 -6.42
CA VAL A 160 -3.36 -2.28 -7.47
C VAL A 160 -3.69 -1.35 -8.64
N ASN A 161 -2.77 -0.43 -8.97
CA ASN A 161 -2.87 0.41 -10.18
C ASN A 161 -1.90 -0.01 -11.30
N SER A 162 -1.06 -1.00 -11.01
CA SER A 162 -0.07 -1.57 -11.93
C SER A 162 0.20 -3.02 -11.57
N ALA A 163 0.39 -3.89 -12.56
CA ALA A 163 0.56 -5.32 -12.29
C ALA A 163 1.85 -5.59 -11.50
N ILE A 164 1.72 -6.05 -10.25
CA ILE A 164 2.85 -6.34 -9.36
C ILE A 164 3.72 -7.47 -9.93
N ASP A 165 3.10 -8.45 -10.60
CA ASP A 165 3.78 -9.60 -11.23
C ASP A 165 4.73 -9.18 -12.37
N SER A 166 4.50 -8.01 -12.96
CA SER A 166 5.35 -7.45 -14.02
C SER A 166 6.50 -6.57 -13.52
N MET A 167 6.62 -6.39 -12.20
CA MET A 167 7.66 -5.56 -11.61
C MET A 167 9.00 -6.28 -11.60
N ASN A 168 10.08 -5.51 -11.52
CA ASN A 168 11.43 -6.06 -11.44
C ASN A 168 11.61 -6.87 -10.14
N PRO A 169 12.48 -7.90 -10.14
CA PRO A 169 12.70 -8.75 -8.97
C PRO A 169 13.10 -8.00 -7.69
N VAL A 170 13.89 -6.92 -7.84
CA VAL A 170 14.29 -6.04 -6.73
C VAL A 170 13.09 -5.30 -6.15
N SER A 171 12.17 -4.84 -6.98
CA SER A 171 10.92 -4.22 -6.52
C SER A 171 10.09 -5.23 -5.72
N ILE A 172 9.92 -6.44 -6.26
CA ILE A 172 9.14 -7.51 -5.62
C ILE A 172 9.75 -7.91 -4.27
N SER A 173 11.09 -7.98 -4.15
CA SER A 173 11.72 -8.32 -2.87
C SER A 173 11.48 -7.27 -1.79
N VAL A 174 11.47 -5.98 -2.15
CA VAL A 174 11.08 -4.90 -1.22
C VAL A 174 9.62 -5.04 -0.82
N LEU A 175 8.71 -5.28 -1.77
CA LEU A 175 7.28 -5.47 -1.46
C LEU A 175 7.02 -6.68 -0.56
N LEU A 176 7.72 -7.80 -0.80
CA LEU A 176 7.66 -8.98 0.07
C LEU A 176 8.17 -8.68 1.48
N SER A 177 9.22 -7.86 1.61
CA SER A 177 9.72 -7.45 2.92
C SER A 177 8.66 -6.69 3.74
N TYR A 178 7.85 -5.85 3.09
CA TYR A 178 6.74 -5.17 3.77
C TYR A 178 5.64 -6.12 4.23
N ILE A 179 5.29 -7.11 3.41
CA ILE A 179 4.28 -8.13 3.76
C ILE A 179 4.75 -8.96 4.96
N VAL A 180 6.04 -9.31 5.01
CA VAL A 180 6.62 -10.10 6.11
C VAL A 180 6.72 -9.28 7.40
N LEU A 181 7.14 -8.01 7.31
CA LEU A 181 7.30 -7.15 8.49
C LEU A 181 5.96 -6.72 9.10
N GLY A 182 5.02 -6.27 8.27
CA GLY A 182 3.66 -5.93 8.73
C GLY A 182 3.51 -4.60 9.47
N ASP A 183 4.54 -3.75 9.54
CA ASP A 183 4.57 -2.53 10.36
C ASP A 183 4.98 -1.25 9.60
N VAL A 184 5.23 -1.33 8.29
CA VAL A 184 5.72 -0.19 7.48
C VAL A 184 4.64 0.37 6.54
N PRO A 185 3.80 1.38 6.88
CA PRO A 185 3.21 1.75 8.17
C PRO A 185 2.10 0.79 8.64
N GLY A 186 1.76 -0.19 7.82
CA GLY A 186 0.78 -1.24 8.07
C GLY A 186 -0.69 -0.84 7.87
N GLY A 187 -1.58 -1.78 8.13
CA GLY A 187 -3.03 -1.58 7.99
C GLY A 187 -3.60 -0.59 9.00
N LYS A 188 -4.81 -0.09 8.73
CA LYS A 188 -5.55 0.81 9.62
C LYS A 188 -5.63 0.28 11.06
N GLY A 189 -4.77 0.78 11.95
CA GLY A 189 -4.68 0.33 13.35
C GLY A 189 -3.80 -0.92 13.55
N VAL A 190 -3.92 -1.93 12.69
CA VAL A 190 -3.16 -3.18 12.81
C VAL A 190 -1.66 -2.95 12.69
N GLY A 191 -1.22 -2.07 11.78
CA GLY A 191 0.20 -1.71 11.62
C GLY A 191 0.82 -1.08 12.87
N PHE A 192 0.02 -0.31 13.61
CA PHE A 192 0.50 0.26 14.87
C PHE A 192 0.58 -0.78 15.98
N LEU A 193 -0.31 -1.78 16.00
CA LEU A 193 -0.25 -2.88 16.94
C LEU A 193 0.97 -3.79 16.69
N THR A 194 1.29 -4.06 15.43
CA THR A 194 2.52 -4.80 15.05
C THR A 194 3.77 -3.99 15.40
N LEU A 195 3.77 -2.67 15.18
CA LEU A 195 4.87 -1.80 15.61
C LEU A 195 5.06 -1.85 17.15
N LEU A 196 3.98 -1.79 17.93
CA LEU A 196 4.06 -1.93 19.39
C LEU A 196 4.59 -3.30 19.82
N ARG A 197 4.18 -4.38 19.12
CA ARG A 197 4.73 -5.73 19.34
C ARG A 197 6.25 -5.74 19.15
N GLU A 198 6.76 -5.16 18.07
CA GLU A 198 8.20 -5.09 17.80
C GLU A 198 8.95 -4.26 18.84
N ILE A 199 8.38 -3.15 19.31
CA ILE A 199 8.98 -2.34 20.38
C ILE A 199 9.12 -3.14 21.67
N LEU A 200 8.09 -3.89 22.05
CA LEU A 200 8.14 -4.73 23.26
C LEU A 200 9.19 -5.83 23.14
N LEU A 201 9.33 -6.47 21.97
CA LEU A 201 10.39 -7.44 21.70
C LEU A 201 11.78 -6.80 21.74
N ALA A 202 11.95 -5.66 21.06
CA ALA A 202 13.23 -4.95 21.02
C ALA A 202 13.68 -4.52 22.41
N LEU A 203 12.79 -3.94 23.23
CA LEU A 203 13.11 -3.54 24.61
C LEU A 203 13.39 -4.73 25.51
N PHE A 204 12.71 -5.86 25.30
CA PHE A 204 13.01 -7.10 26.00
C PHE A 204 14.42 -7.61 25.70
N LEU A 205 14.79 -7.66 24.41
CA LEU A 205 16.12 -8.09 23.97
C LEU A 205 17.21 -7.15 24.50
N VAL A 206 17.02 -5.83 24.38
CA VAL A 206 17.95 -4.83 24.89
C VAL A 206 18.06 -4.90 26.42
N GLY A 207 16.94 -5.08 27.13
CA GLY A 207 16.92 -5.25 28.58
C GLY A 207 17.75 -6.44 29.05
N MET A 208 17.61 -7.59 28.37
CA MET A 208 18.43 -8.77 28.64
C MET A 208 19.91 -8.55 28.34
N MET A 209 20.25 -7.86 27.24
CA MET A 209 21.65 -7.55 26.89
C MET A 209 22.34 -6.65 27.92
N VAL A 210 21.61 -5.71 28.51
CA VAL A 210 22.13 -4.79 29.53
C VAL A 210 22.02 -5.38 30.95
N GLY A 211 21.29 -6.49 31.12
CA GLY A 211 21.03 -7.12 32.42
C GLY A 211 20.05 -6.33 33.30
N ARG A 212 19.16 -5.53 32.69
CA ARG A 212 18.13 -4.75 33.40
C ARG A 212 16.74 -5.26 33.05
N GLN A 213 15.79 -5.05 33.96
CA GLN A 213 14.38 -5.34 33.68
C GLN A 213 13.90 -4.46 32.52
N PRO A 214 13.28 -5.03 31.48
CA PRO A 214 12.78 -4.28 30.35
C PRO A 214 11.57 -3.43 30.76
N GLU A 215 11.52 -2.20 30.27
CA GLU A 215 10.51 -1.21 30.64
C GLU A 215 10.10 -0.39 29.42
N TYR A 216 8.80 -0.17 29.24
CA TYR A 216 8.26 0.75 28.25
C TYR A 216 7.29 1.73 28.91
N LEU A 217 7.49 3.03 28.70
CA LEU A 217 6.64 4.10 29.23
C LEU A 217 6.41 4.06 30.77
N GLY A 218 7.41 3.64 31.56
CA GLY A 218 7.23 3.50 33.01
C GLY A 218 6.70 2.13 33.44
N LYS A 219 6.30 1.26 32.50
CA LYS A 219 5.72 -0.05 32.78
C LYS A 219 6.74 -1.14 32.54
N LYS A 220 6.95 -1.97 33.55
CA LYS A 220 7.80 -3.15 33.45
C LYS A 220 7.15 -4.17 32.54
N ILE A 221 7.96 -4.77 31.66
CA ILE A 221 7.49 -5.81 30.76
C ILE A 221 7.68 -7.16 31.45
N GLU A 222 6.58 -7.81 31.80
CA GLU A 222 6.60 -9.07 32.54
C GLU A 222 6.56 -10.30 31.61
N ASN A 223 6.90 -11.47 32.17
CA ASN A 223 6.92 -12.75 31.44
C ASN A 223 5.59 -13.05 30.72
N ARG A 224 4.45 -12.64 31.27
CA ARG A 224 3.13 -12.88 30.65
C ARG A 224 2.97 -12.07 29.36
N GLU A 225 3.42 -10.82 29.35
CA GLU A 225 3.32 -9.93 28.20
C GLU A 225 4.23 -10.42 27.08
N ILE A 226 5.47 -10.79 27.40
CA ILE A 226 6.41 -11.36 26.43
C ILE A 226 5.86 -12.63 25.79
N LYS A 227 5.23 -13.52 26.55
CA LYS A 227 4.60 -14.73 25.99
C LYS A 227 3.55 -14.40 24.94
N PHE A 228 2.68 -13.42 25.18
CA PHE A 228 1.66 -13.02 24.20
C PHE A 228 2.28 -12.33 22.99
N VAL A 229 3.25 -11.45 23.20
CA VAL A 229 3.98 -10.76 22.13
C VAL A 229 4.70 -11.77 21.23
N SER A 230 5.48 -12.70 21.81
CA SER A 230 6.17 -13.76 21.07
C SER A 230 5.22 -14.69 20.34
N LEU A 231 4.08 -15.07 20.96
CA LEU A 231 3.07 -15.87 20.27
C LEU A 231 2.51 -15.11 19.06
N SER A 232 2.13 -13.84 19.24
CA SER A 232 1.60 -13.00 18.15
C SER A 232 2.59 -12.78 17.01
N PHE A 233 3.89 -12.71 17.32
CA PHE A 233 4.96 -12.61 16.32
C PHE A 233 5.04 -13.88 15.47
N LEU A 234 4.87 -15.06 16.08
CA LEU A 234 4.99 -16.35 15.41
C LEU A 234 3.77 -16.74 14.56
N VAL A 235 2.58 -16.19 14.82
CA VAL A 235 1.35 -16.61 14.11
C VAL A 235 1.47 -16.42 12.60
N ILE A 236 1.90 -15.23 12.14
CA ILE A 236 1.97 -14.91 10.71
C ILE A 236 2.94 -15.84 9.97
N PRO A 237 4.22 -15.98 10.36
CA PRO A 237 5.14 -16.87 9.66
C PRO A 237 4.72 -18.34 9.76
N LEU A 238 4.12 -18.77 10.87
CA LEU A 238 3.65 -20.16 11.02
C LEU A 238 2.47 -20.47 10.10
N LEU A 239 1.54 -19.53 9.90
CA LEU A 239 0.47 -19.69 8.92
C LEU A 239 1.00 -19.63 7.48
N ALA A 240 1.93 -18.72 7.21
CA ALA A 240 2.50 -18.54 5.87
C ALA A 240 3.35 -19.73 5.42
N LEU A 241 4.12 -20.35 6.32
CA LEU A 241 5.01 -21.48 6.02
C LEU A 241 4.42 -22.84 6.34
N GLY A 242 3.50 -22.94 7.30
CA GLY A 242 2.97 -24.23 7.79
C GLY A 242 1.80 -24.79 6.98
N ILE A 243 1.14 -23.96 6.17
CA ILE A 243 0.01 -24.36 5.31
C ILE A 243 0.45 -24.53 3.84
N THR A 244 1.69 -24.16 3.51
CA THR A 244 2.35 -24.37 2.21
C THR A 244 3.21 -25.63 2.23
#